data_AF-A0A7X6NX79-F1
#
_entry.id   AF-A0A7X6NX79-F1
#
_cell.length_a   1.000
_cell.length_b   1.000
_cell.length_c   1.000
_cell.angle_alpha   90.00
_cell.angle_beta   90.00
_cell.angle_gamma   90.00
#
_symmetry.space_group_name_H-M   'P 1'
#
loop_
_entity.id
_entity.type
_entity.pdbx_description
1 polymer ?
#
loop_
_entity_poly.entity_id
_entity_poly.type
_entity_poly.pdbx_seq_one_letter_code
_entity_poly.pdbx_strand_id
1 'polypeptide(L)'
;MSEQTHGAGRIRLDTAGRIVVGTDGSERAQKAVSWAAERALARKLPLLVVMIIPGPQVGRSFTAVNDAYEHQFKDRCIEKLDAEVERLRTEYPGLD
;
A
#
# COMPACT_ATOMS: atom_id res chain seq x y z
N MET A 1 13.42 -28.65 20.43
CA MET A 1 12.49 -28.52 19.28
C MET A 1 12.11 -27.06 19.18
N SER A 2 12.77 -26.31 18.29
CA SER A 2 12.57 -24.88 18.12
C SER A 2 11.33 -24.63 17.25
N GLU A 3 10.25 -24.11 17.84
CA GLU A 3 9.21 -23.44 17.07
C GLU A 3 9.79 -22.13 16.54
N GLN A 4 10.16 -22.13 15.26
CA GLN A 4 10.43 -20.89 14.54
C GLN A 4 9.07 -20.25 14.23
N THR A 5 8.61 -19.35 15.10
CA THR A 5 7.56 -18.40 14.78
C THR A 5 8.07 -17.45 13.70
N HIS A 6 7.72 -17.71 12.44
CA HIS A 6 7.93 -16.76 11.35
C HIS A 6 6.86 -15.65 11.43
N GLY A 7 6.91 -14.87 12.50
CA GLY A 7 6.10 -13.66 12.64
C GLY A 7 6.74 -12.57 11.80
N ALA A 8 6.16 -12.25 10.65
CA ALA A 8 6.48 -11.01 9.93
C ALA A 8 6.46 -9.87 10.95
N GLY A 9 7.63 -9.26 11.19
CA GLY A 9 7.80 -8.25 12.23
C GLY A 9 6.71 -7.18 12.11
N ARG A 10 6.06 -6.84 13.22
CA ARG A 10 5.03 -5.80 13.24
C ARG A 10 5.65 -4.48 12.77
N ILE A 11 5.42 -4.12 11.51
CA ILE A 11 5.82 -2.81 10.99
C ILE A 11 4.96 -1.76 11.70
N ARG A 12 5.61 -0.85 12.43
CA ARG A 12 4.96 0.36 12.93
C ARG A 12 5.11 1.44 11.87
N LEU A 13 4.02 1.77 11.21
CA LEU A 13 3.92 2.99 10.41
C LEU A 13 3.68 4.16 11.38
N ASP A 14 4.48 5.22 11.28
CA ASP A 14 4.20 6.46 11.97
C ASP A 14 3.04 7.17 11.26
N THR A 15 1.83 7.02 11.79
CA THR A 15 0.60 7.60 11.21
C THR A 15 0.14 8.85 11.95
N ALA A 16 0.78 9.22 13.06
CA ALA A 16 0.37 10.38 13.84
C ALA A 16 0.51 11.66 13.00
N GLY A 17 -0.53 12.50 13.00
CA GLY A 17 -0.56 13.75 12.25
C GLY A 17 -0.68 13.61 10.73
N ARG A 18 -0.96 12.42 10.20
CA ARG A 18 -1.08 12.17 8.75
C ARG A 18 -2.50 11.82 8.37
N ILE A 19 -2.90 12.18 7.15
CA ILE A 19 -4.08 11.57 6.54
C ILE A 19 -3.62 10.24 5.93
N VAL A 20 -4.28 9.14 6.30
CA VAL A 20 -3.95 7.81 5.79
C VAL A 20 -5.08 7.33 4.88
N VAL A 21 -4.73 6.88 3.68
CA VAL A 21 -5.69 6.35 2.71
C VAL A 21 -5.24 5.00 2.16
N GLY A 22 -6.16 4.03 2.15
CA GLY A 22 -5.94 2.72 1.55
C GLY A 22 -6.25 2.73 0.06
N THR A 23 -5.48 1.98 -0.74
CA THR A 23 -5.77 1.77 -2.16
C THR A 23 -5.53 0.32 -2.57
N ASP A 24 -6.36 -0.18 -3.48
CA ASP A 24 -6.16 -1.44 -4.21
C ASP A 24 -5.82 -1.20 -5.69
N GLY A 25 -5.66 0.08 -6.08
CA GLY A 25 -5.42 0.50 -7.46
C GLY A 25 -6.66 0.52 -8.35
N SER A 26 -7.86 0.30 -7.81
CA SER A 26 -9.11 0.46 -8.57
C SER A 26 -9.46 1.94 -8.80
N GLU A 27 -10.26 2.24 -9.83
CA GLU A 27 -10.78 3.61 -10.07
C GLU A 27 -11.55 4.17 -8.86
N ARG A 28 -12.21 3.29 -8.09
CA ARG A 28 -12.92 3.70 -6.87
C ARG A 28 -11.93 4.12 -5.79
N ALA A 29 -10.84 3.37 -5.63
CA ALA A 29 -9.77 3.73 -4.73
C ALA A 29 -9.07 5.03 -5.17
N GLN A 30 -8.85 5.24 -6.47
CA GLN A 30 -8.28 6.50 -6.97
C GLN A 30 -9.10 7.74 -6.56
N LYS A 31 -10.44 7.65 -6.61
CA LYS A 31 -11.31 8.73 -6.13
C LYS A 31 -11.15 8.99 -4.62
N ALA A 32 -10.98 7.93 -3.82
CA ALA A 32 -10.73 8.06 -2.39
C ALA A 32 -9.35 8.68 -2.11
N VAL A 33 -8.33 8.31 -2.89
CA VAL A 33 -6.98 8.86 -2.80
C VAL A 33 -6.97 10.35 -3.14
N SER A 34 -7.59 10.76 -4.25
CA SER A 34 -7.72 12.18 -4.62
C SER A 34 -8.47 13.00 -3.56
N TRP A 35 -9.55 12.46 -3.00
CA TRP A 35 -10.25 13.11 -1.89
C TRP A 35 -9.35 13.28 -0.66
N ALA A 36 -8.53 12.28 -0.32
CA ALA A 36 -7.60 12.36 0.80
C ALA A 36 -6.48 13.39 0.54
N ALA A 37 -5.96 13.45 -0.68
CA ALA A 37 -4.94 14.41 -1.11
C ALA A 37 -5.43 15.86 -0.97
N GLU A 38 -6.63 16.17 -1.46
CA GLU A 38 -7.25 17.50 -1.29
C GLU A 38 -7.36 17.90 0.19
N ARG A 39 -7.73 16.95 1.05
CA ARG A 39 -7.89 17.18 2.49
C ARG A 39 -6.56 17.38 3.20
N ALA A 40 -5.52 16.67 2.77
CA ALA A 40 -4.17 16.73 3.30
C ALA A 40 -3.54 18.08 2.94
N LEU A 41 -3.61 18.46 1.66
CA LEU A 41 -3.13 19.75 1.16
C LEU A 41 -3.82 20.93 1.86
N ALA A 42 -5.15 20.90 1.97
CA ALA A 42 -5.91 21.96 2.63
C ALA A 42 -5.57 22.12 4.12
N ARG A 43 -5.13 21.04 4.79
CA ARG A 43 -4.77 21.04 6.22
C ARG A 43 -3.27 21.17 6.45
N LYS A 44 -2.46 21.16 5.39
CA LYS A 44 -0.99 21.10 5.48
C LYS A 44 -0.53 19.90 6.32
N LEU A 45 -1.15 18.75 6.11
CA LEU A 45 -0.78 17.48 6.73
C LEU A 45 -0.20 16.54 5.66
N PRO A 46 0.77 15.68 6.00
CA PRO A 46 1.27 14.68 5.07
C PRO A 46 0.21 13.63 4.72
N LEU A 47 0.28 13.08 3.51
CA LEU A 47 -0.56 11.98 3.05
C LEU A 47 0.22 10.66 3.03
N LEU A 48 -0.31 9.64 3.71
CA LEU A 48 0.20 8.27 3.64
C LEU A 48 -0.75 7.40 2.81
N VAL A 49 -0.32 6.99 1.62
CA VAL A 49 -1.04 6.03 0.77
C VAL A 49 -0.56 4.61 1.08
N VAL A 50 -1.50 3.71 1.37
CA VAL A 50 -1.20 2.33 1.78
C VAL A 50 -1.89 1.34 0.84
N MET A 51 -1.14 0.39 0.28
CA MET A 51 -1.70 -0.75 -0.45
C MET A 51 -1.59 -2.02 0.40
N ILE A 52 -2.71 -2.72 0.58
CA ILE A 52 -2.73 -4.01 1.27
C ILE A 52 -2.64 -5.11 0.21
N ILE A 53 -1.55 -5.87 0.27
CA ILE A 53 -1.29 -7.00 -0.61
C ILE A 53 -1.66 -8.25 0.19
N PRO A 54 -2.68 -9.03 -0.21
CA PRO A 54 -3.00 -10.28 0.47
C PRO A 54 -1.78 -11.19 0.47
N GLY A 55 -1.44 -11.71 1.65
CA GLY A 55 -0.45 -12.77 1.76
C GLY A 55 -0.97 -14.08 1.16
N PRO A 56 -0.09 -15.07 0.96
CA PRO A 56 -0.51 -16.37 0.46
C PRO A 56 -1.61 -16.96 1.33
N GLN A 57 -2.69 -17.40 0.70
CA GLN A 57 -3.69 -18.20 1.39
C GLN A 57 -3.08 -19.60 1.61
N VAL A 58 -2.53 -19.82 2.80
CA VAL A 58 -2.02 -21.13 3.25
C VAL A 58 -3.22 -22.08 3.35
N GLY A 59 -3.64 -22.66 2.21
CA GLY A 59 -4.93 -23.35 2.13
C GLY A 59 -5.12 -24.39 1.02
N ARG A 60 -4.58 -24.23 -0.19
CA ARG A 60 -4.78 -25.24 -1.25
C ARG A 60 -3.57 -25.34 -2.17
N SER A 61 -2.82 -26.43 -1.98
CA SER A 61 -1.86 -27.10 -2.87
C SER A 61 -0.93 -26.23 -3.72
N PHE A 62 0.39 -26.47 -3.59
CA PHE A 62 1.53 -25.90 -4.34
C PHE A 62 2.25 -24.70 -3.67
N THR A 63 3.07 -25.03 -2.68
CA THR A 63 4.05 -24.13 -2.06
C THR A 63 5.08 -23.55 -3.03
N ALA A 64 5.48 -24.26 -4.09
CA ALA A 64 6.51 -23.78 -5.03
C ALA A 64 6.02 -22.78 -6.10
N VAL A 65 4.71 -22.76 -6.41
CA VAL A 65 4.11 -21.72 -7.28
C VAL A 65 3.94 -20.42 -6.51
N ASN A 66 3.91 -20.51 -5.18
CA ASN A 66 3.52 -19.43 -4.29
C ASN A 66 4.59 -18.33 -4.20
N ASP A 67 5.88 -18.67 -4.07
CA ASP A 67 6.94 -17.66 -3.89
C ASP A 67 7.12 -16.76 -5.13
N ALA A 68 7.29 -17.35 -6.32
CA ALA A 68 7.46 -16.59 -7.56
C ALA A 68 6.19 -15.78 -7.91
N TYR A 69 5.01 -16.34 -7.65
CA TYR A 69 3.73 -15.65 -7.84
C TYR A 69 3.58 -14.49 -6.86
N GLU A 70 3.95 -14.68 -5.61
CA GLU A 70 3.96 -13.62 -4.59
C GLU A 70 4.90 -12.48 -4.95
N HIS A 71 6.11 -12.78 -5.42
CA HIS A 71 7.05 -11.77 -5.88
C HIS A 71 6.46 -10.96 -7.03
N GLN A 72 5.98 -11.62 -8.10
CA GLN A 72 5.38 -10.93 -9.24
C GLN A 72 4.12 -10.13 -8.86
N PHE A 73 3.31 -10.64 -7.93
CA PHE A 73 2.14 -9.92 -7.45
C PHE A 73 2.52 -8.68 -6.64
N LYS A 74 3.52 -8.81 -5.75
CA LYS A 74 4.07 -7.69 -4.98
C LYS A 74 4.68 -6.63 -5.89
N ASP A 75 5.48 -7.01 -6.87
CA ASP A 75 6.12 -6.08 -7.80
C ASP A 75 5.08 -5.25 -8.57
N ARG A 76 4.04 -5.89 -9.11
CA ARG A 76 2.93 -5.18 -9.77
C ARG A 76 2.16 -4.25 -8.83
N CYS A 77 2.01 -4.63 -7.57
CA CYS A 77 1.37 -3.78 -6.57
C CYS A 77 2.24 -2.55 -6.26
N ILE A 78 3.56 -2.72 -6.16
CA ILE A 78 4.53 -1.64 -5.97
C ILE A 78 4.50 -0.69 -7.17
N GLU A 79 4.61 -1.21 -8.40
CA GLU A 79 4.53 -0.42 -9.63
C GLU A 79 3.26 0.43 -9.72
N LYS A 80 2.11 -0.15 -9.34
CA LYS A 80 0.83 0.57 -9.30
C LYS A 80 0.81 1.65 -8.24
N LEU A 81 1.37 1.37 -7.06
CA LEU A 81 1.43 2.34 -5.98
C LEU A 81 2.36 3.50 -6.34
N ASP A 82 3.51 3.21 -6.95
CA ASP A 82 4.47 4.22 -7.43
C ASP A 82 3.82 5.11 -8.50
N ALA A 83 3.12 4.52 -9.47
CA ALA A 83 2.41 5.29 -10.50
C ALA A 83 1.34 6.21 -9.90
N GLU A 84 0.62 5.76 -8.87
CA GLU A 84 -0.37 6.58 -8.16
C GLU A 84 0.30 7.72 -7.38
N VAL A 85 1.45 7.47 -6.75
CA VAL A 85 2.23 8.52 -6.06
C VAL A 85 2.74 9.57 -7.05
N GLU A 86 3.25 9.17 -8.21
CA GLU A 86 3.69 10.11 -9.25
C GLU A 86 2.53 10.94 -9.83
N ARG A 87 1.36 10.32 -10.00
CA ARG A 87 0.13 11.03 -10.35
C ARG A 87 -0.20 12.11 -9.31
N LEU A 88 -0.14 11.78 -8.02
CA LEU A 88 -0.43 12.73 -6.94
C LEU A 88 0.58 13.88 -6.88
N ARG A 89 1.87 13.59 -7.05
CA ARG A 89 2.92 14.63 -7.09
C ARG A 89 2.70 15.62 -8.22
N THR A 90 2.15 15.15 -9.34
CA THR A 90 1.83 15.97 -10.51
C THR A 90 0.56 16.80 -10.29
N GLU A 91 -0.51 16.20 -9.77
CA GLU A 91 -1.83 16.85 -9.59
C GLU A 91 -1.88 17.80 -8.39
N TYR A 92 -1.14 17.49 -7.32
CA TYR A 92 -1.17 18.23 -6.05
C TYR A 92 0.22 18.74 -5.67
N PRO A 93 0.77 19.73 -6.39
CA PRO A 93 2.06 20.31 -6.05
C PRO A 93 2.04 20.91 -4.64
N GLY A 94 2.98 20.49 -3.79
CA GLY A 94 3.07 20.90 -2.38
C GLY A 94 2.42 19.95 -1.38
N LEU A 95 1.88 18.82 -1.85
CA LEU A 95 1.54 17.68 -1.00
C LEU A 95 2.82 16.93 -0.59
N ASP A 96 2.98 16.73 0.72
CA ASP A 96 4.02 15.86 1.33
C ASP A 96 3.49 14.42 1.46
#